data_AF-A0A2X1QEI5-F1
#
_entry.id   AF-A0A2X1QEI5-F1
#
_cell.length_a   1.000
_cell.length_b   1.000
_cell.length_c   1.000
_cell.angle_alpha   90.00
_cell.angle_beta   90.00
_cell.angle_gamma   90.00
#
_symmetry.space_group_name_H-M   'P 1'
#
loop_
_entity.id
_entity.type
_entity.pdbx_description
1 polymer ?
#
loop_
_entity_poly.entity_id
_entity_poly.type
_entity_poly.pdbx_seq_one_letter_code
_entity_poly.pdbx_strand_id
1 'polypeptide(L)'
;MAHGYYLGTGKVQAVMVHTNVGLANAACGVINLANSNIPVLIFGGRTPISEHSHFGCRNTPIGYGQEMRDQAALIRESVNP
;
A
#
# COMPACT_ATOMS: atom_id res chain seq x y z
N MET A 1 -5.47 12.29 0.63
CA MET A 1 -6.70 12.54 -0.16
C MET A 1 -7.89 11.71 0.32
N ALA A 2 -7.82 10.37 0.32
CA ALA A 2 -8.94 9.50 0.74
C ALA A 2 -9.56 9.85 2.10
N HIS A 3 -8.73 10.17 3.10
CA HIS A 3 -9.17 10.65 4.42
C HIS A 3 -10.16 11.82 4.33
N GLY A 4 -9.78 12.90 3.62
CA GLY A 4 -10.63 14.08 3.45
C GLY A 4 -11.87 13.82 2.61
N TYR A 5 -11.78 12.93 1.61
CA TYR A 5 -12.93 12.57 0.79
C TYR A 5 -14.00 11.85 1.62
N TYR A 6 -13.61 10.93 2.51
CA TYR A 6 -14.56 10.28 3.41
C TYR A 6 -15.22 11.31 4.34
N LEU A 7 -14.44 12.21 4.95
CA LEU A 7 -15.01 13.26 5.82
C LEU A 7 -16.02 14.16 5.09
N GLY A 8 -15.78 14.46 3.82
CA GLY A 8 -16.69 15.30 3.03
C GLY A 8 -17.94 14.58 2.48
N THR A 9 -17.92 13.25 2.39
CA THR A 9 -18.95 12.50 1.63
C THR A 9 -19.56 11.30 2.34
N GLY A 10 -18.93 10.80 3.40
CA GLY A 10 -19.26 9.53 4.06
C GLY A 10 -18.95 8.28 3.21
N LYS A 11 -18.33 8.42 2.04
CA LYS A 11 -18.09 7.30 1.11
C LYS A 11 -16.69 6.71 1.26
N VAL A 12 -16.62 5.41 1.55
CA VAL A 12 -15.37 4.64 1.63
C VAL A 12 -14.59 4.73 0.32
N GLN A 13 -13.28 4.92 0.42
CA GLN A 13 -12.38 5.00 -0.73
C GLN A 13 -11.46 3.78 -0.81
N ALA A 14 -11.06 3.44 -2.03
CA ALA A 14 -9.97 2.51 -2.30
C ALA A 14 -8.73 3.31 -2.75
N VAL A 15 -7.58 3.04 -2.14
CA VAL A 15 -6.30 3.67 -2.47
C VAL A 15 -5.31 2.59 -2.89
N MET A 16 -4.73 2.75 -4.08
CA MET A 16 -3.67 1.88 -4.57
C MET A 16 -2.34 2.64 -4.56
N VAL A 17 -1.32 2.05 -3.95
CA VAL A 17 0.02 2.65 -3.84
C VAL A 17 1.06 1.81 -4.55
N HIS A 18 2.08 2.48 -5.06
CA HIS A 18 3.14 1.84 -5.85
C HIS A 18 4.11 1.08 -4.95
N THR A 19 3.98 -0.26 -4.94
CA THR A 19 4.94 -1.17 -4.30
C THR A 19 5.24 -0.84 -2.82
N ASN A 20 6.39 -1.26 -2.30
CA ASN A 20 6.77 -0.98 -0.92
C ASN A 20 7.04 0.52 -0.67
N VAL A 21 7.69 1.22 -1.61
CA VAL A 21 8.06 2.64 -1.45
C VAL A 21 6.83 3.55 -1.40
N GLY A 22 5.81 3.25 -2.20
CA GLY A 22 4.53 3.96 -2.16
C GLY A 22 3.76 3.68 -0.88
N LEU A 23 3.80 2.44 -0.38
CA LEU A 23 3.20 2.11 0.91
C LEU A 23 3.93 2.81 2.07
N ALA A 24 5.25 2.85 2.05
CA ALA A 24 6.06 3.58 3.03
C ALA A 24 5.72 5.09 3.01
N ASN A 25 5.62 5.70 1.83
CA ASN A 25 5.22 7.11 1.70
C ASN A 25 3.78 7.36 2.19
N ALA A 26 2.91 6.36 2.10
CA ALA A 26 1.54 6.45 2.58
C ALA A 26 1.39 6.15 4.09
N ALA A 27 2.43 5.65 4.77
CA ALA A 27 2.34 5.13 6.15
C ALA A 27 1.79 6.16 7.14
N CYS A 28 2.29 7.40 7.11
CA CYS A 28 1.74 8.50 7.94
C CYS A 28 0.24 8.74 7.68
N GLY A 29 -0.18 8.60 6.41
CA GLY A 29 -1.60 8.68 6.05
C GLY A 29 -2.43 7.54 6.63
N VAL A 30 -1.88 6.31 6.63
CA VAL A 30 -2.53 5.13 7.23
C VAL A 30 -2.68 5.31 8.75
N ILE A 31 -1.64 5.79 9.42
CA ILE A 31 -1.68 6.11 10.86
C ILE A 31 -2.80 7.11 11.17
N ASN A 32 -2.93 8.17 10.36
CA ASN A 32 -3.99 9.17 10.56
C ASN A 32 -5.39 8.60 10.32
N LEU A 33 -5.55 7.76 9.29
CA LEU A 33 -6.81 7.07 9.00
C LEU A 33 -7.25 6.20 10.17
N ALA A 34 -6.32 5.41 10.72
CA ALA A 34 -6.57 4.53 11.86
C ALA A 34 -6.96 5.31 13.12
N ASN A 35 -6.16 6.31 13.51
CA ASN A 35 -6.44 7.15 14.68
C ASN A 35 -7.79 7.88 14.59
N SER A 36 -8.23 8.22 13.38
CA SER A 36 -9.47 8.94 13.14
C SER A 36 -10.66 8.02 12.87
N ASN A 37 -10.49 6.69 12.96
CA ASN A 37 -11.51 5.69 12.62
C ASN A 37 -12.12 5.89 11.22
N ILE A 38 -11.30 6.30 10.24
CA ILE A 38 -11.75 6.58 8.87
C ILE A 38 -11.58 5.33 8.00
N PRO A 39 -12.67 4.72 7.51
CA PRO A 39 -12.61 3.49 6.74
C PRO A 39 -12.08 3.75 5.31
N VAL A 40 -10.94 3.15 5.00
CA VAL A 40 -10.31 3.17 3.66
C VAL A 40 -9.71 1.81 3.36
N LEU A 41 -9.92 1.32 2.14
CA LEU A 41 -9.25 0.12 1.62
C LEU A 41 -7.91 0.52 1.01
N ILE A 42 -6.81 -0.02 1.51
CA ILE A 42 -5.46 0.28 1.02
C ILE A 42 -4.84 -0.95 0.35
N PHE A 43 -4.39 -0.77 -0.89
CA PHE A 43 -3.75 -1.80 -1.69
C PHE A 43 -2.30 -1.41 -1.96
N GLY A 44 -1.36 -2.16 -1.41
CA GLY A 44 0.07 -2.04 -1.75
C GLY A 44 0.39 -2.89 -2.97
N GLY A 45 0.93 -2.27 -4.03
CA GLY A 45 1.46 -3.02 -5.15
C GLY A 45 2.54 -4.03 -4.73
N ARG A 46 2.74 -5.05 -5.54
CA ARG A 46 3.80 -6.06 -5.37
C ARG A 46 4.57 -6.17 -6.67
N THR A 47 5.85 -6.53 -6.58
CA THR A 47 6.63 -6.75 -7.80
C THR A 47 6.35 -8.17 -8.33
N PRO A 48 6.62 -8.43 -9.63
CA PRO A 48 6.46 -9.77 -10.16
C PRO A 48 7.27 -10.79 -9.37
N ILE A 49 6.70 -11.98 -9.16
CA ILE A 49 7.36 -13.07 -8.42
C ILE A 49 8.20 -13.98 -9.32
N SER A 50 7.93 -13.95 -10.63
CA SER A 50 8.63 -14.77 -11.62
C SER A 50 9.83 -14.03 -12.21
N GLU A 51 10.92 -14.75 -12.40
CA GLU A 51 12.20 -14.19 -12.86
C GLU A 51 12.34 -14.23 -14.38
N HIS A 52 11.94 -15.34 -15.01
CA HIS A 52 12.17 -15.58 -16.44
C HIS A 52 10.96 -16.23 -17.12
N SER A 53 11.05 -16.25 -18.46
CA SER A 53 10.29 -17.11 -19.36
C SER A 53 8.86 -16.67 -19.70
N HIS A 54 8.35 -15.55 -19.18
CA HIS A 54 7.02 -15.04 -19.55
C HIS A 54 6.96 -13.51 -19.56
N PHE A 55 5.98 -12.96 -20.28
CA PHE A 55 5.69 -11.53 -20.24
C PHE A 55 5.24 -11.14 -18.82
N GLY A 56 5.81 -10.05 -18.29
CA GLY A 56 5.53 -9.57 -16.94
C GLY A 56 6.44 -10.13 -15.83
N CYS A 57 7.43 -10.96 -16.17
CA CYS A 57 8.50 -11.34 -15.22
C CYS A 57 9.35 -10.13 -14.81
N ARG A 58 10.09 -10.25 -13.70
CA ARG A 58 11.11 -9.26 -13.33
C ARG A 58 12.11 -9.10 -14.47
N ASN A 59 12.31 -7.86 -14.90
CA ASN A 59 13.22 -7.52 -16.00
C ASN A 59 14.26 -6.47 -15.61
N THR A 60 14.15 -5.89 -14.42
CA THR A 60 15.02 -4.82 -13.92
C THR A 60 15.36 -5.02 -12.44
N PRO A 61 16.54 -4.57 -11.97
CA PRO A 61 16.97 -4.71 -10.58
C PRO A 61 16.03 -4.06 -9.55
N ILE A 62 15.25 -3.05 -9.95
CA ILE A 62 14.31 -2.36 -9.04
C ILE A 62 13.21 -3.29 -8.51
N GLY A 63 12.81 -4.31 -9.29
CA GLY A 63 11.80 -5.28 -8.88
C GLY A 63 12.19 -6.11 -7.65
N TYR A 64 13.49 -6.29 -7.40
CA TYR A 64 13.97 -7.00 -6.21
C TYR A 64 14.01 -6.08 -4.99
N GLY A 65 14.52 -4.84 -5.17
CA GLY A 65 14.60 -3.87 -4.08
C GLY A 65 13.24 -3.35 -3.60
N GLN A 66 12.23 -3.38 -4.48
CA GLN A 66 10.88 -2.96 -4.14
C GLN A 66 9.99 -4.10 -3.60
N GLU A 67 10.51 -5.32 -3.53
CA GLU A 67 9.80 -6.44 -2.93
C GLU A 67 10.18 -6.60 -1.47
N MET A 68 9.19 -6.87 -0.62
CA MET A 68 9.42 -7.22 0.77
C MET A 68 8.71 -8.54 1.08
N ARG A 69 9.38 -9.47 1.77
CA ARG A 69 8.72 -10.70 2.26
C ARG A 69 7.44 -10.36 3.04
N ASP A 70 7.52 -9.37 3.93
CA ASP A 70 6.40 -8.87 4.72
C ASP A 70 6.24 -7.35 4.55
N GLN A 71 5.56 -6.94 3.48
CA GLN A 71 5.31 -5.52 3.20
C GLN A 71 4.24 -4.92 4.11
N ALA A 72 3.29 -5.73 4.59
CA ALA A 72 2.23 -5.28 5.48
C ALA A 72 2.78 -4.83 6.84
N ALA A 73 3.95 -5.35 7.25
CA ALA A 73 4.64 -4.90 8.46
C ALA A 73 4.89 -3.39 8.51
N LEU A 74 4.97 -2.69 7.36
CA LEU A 74 5.15 -1.24 7.30
C LEU A 74 4.02 -0.45 7.99
N ILE A 75 2.82 -1.02 8.08
CA ILE A 75 1.63 -0.34 8.63
C ILE A 75 0.86 -1.19 9.63
N ARG A 76 1.33 -2.41 9.93
CA ARG A 76 0.56 -3.43 10.67
C ARG A 76 0.06 -2.92 12.02
N GLU A 77 0.93 -2.32 12.81
CA GLU A 77 0.59 -1.78 14.14
C GLU A 77 -0.53 -0.75 14.09
N SER A 78 -0.63 -0.01 12.99
CA SER A 78 -1.64 1.04 12.85
C SER A 78 -3.00 0.49 12.42
N VAL A 79 -3.08 -0.71 11.84
CA VAL A 79 -4.31 -1.24 11.23
C VAL A 79 -4.86 -2.49 11.91
N ASN A 80 -4.10 -3.08 12.83
CA ASN A 80 -4.57 -4.20 13.66
C ASN A 80 -5.05 -3.67 15.02
N PRO A 81 -6.30 -3.93 15.42
CA PRO A 81 -6.81 -3.61 16.76
C PRO A 81 -6.20 -4.50 17.86
#